data_AF-A0A8J6CIW7-F1
#
_entry.id   AF-A0A8J6CIW7-F1
#
_cell.length_a   1.000
_cell.length_b   1.000
_cell.length_c   1.000
_cell.angle_alpha   90.00
_cell.angle_beta   90.00
_cell.angle_gamma   90.00
#
_symmetry.space_group_name_H-M   'P 1'
#
loop_
_entity.id
_entity.type
_entity.pdbx_description
1 polymer ?
#
loop_
_entity_poly.entity_id
_entity_poly.type
_entity_poly.pdbx_seq_one_letter_code
_entity_poly.pdbx_strand_id
1 'polypeptide(L)'
;MVTLFQDMMYKEIEFYIDDMIAKSKTEKEHIQVLKKLFLRLRKFQLKLNPAKCTFEARSGKLLGFIVNEKRIEIDPDKVKAIQELLPPRTQEEVRGFLGRLNYIARFISQLTEKCDPIFRLLMKHNPGVWDEECQRTFDKVKHYLFNTLMLMPPCPDEPLILYLAVFENSMGCVLGQHDESEKKEKAIYYLNKKFTDCEKRYSPIEKLCYALIWTTRRLRQYMLYHTTWLISKLDPLKYMMESNALNGRMTRWQILLSEFDIVYVNQKAIKGSAVADFLASRALEDYEPLSLDFLNEDLIYIATMEEDSQKDHPWRLNFDGDSNAIGNRIGAVLVSPNGDHYPFTSKLDFDCTNNMVEYEACIMDIRAAIKRKIKMLEIYGDSALVIYQLKGEWETRDPKLINY
;
A
#
# COMPACT_ATOMS: atom_id res chain seq x y z
N MET A 1 -11.71 29.57 23.98
CA MET A 1 -11.46 30.05 22.60
C MET A 1 -12.64 29.73 21.69
N VAL A 2 -12.94 28.45 21.44
CA VAL A 2 -14.03 28.00 20.54
C VAL A 2 -15.40 28.63 20.84
N THR A 3 -15.81 28.69 22.10
CA THR A 3 -17.08 29.31 22.52
C THR A 3 -17.09 30.85 22.46
N LEU A 4 -15.91 31.47 22.50
CA LEU A 4 -15.76 32.94 22.52
C LEU A 4 -15.84 33.57 21.13
N PHE A 5 -15.52 32.78 20.10
CA PHE A 5 -15.40 33.23 18.71
C PHE A 5 -16.24 32.41 17.74
N GLN A 6 -17.26 31.69 18.23
CA GLN A 6 -18.06 30.75 17.44
C GLN A 6 -18.67 31.38 16.18
N ASP A 7 -19.03 32.66 16.23
CA ASP A 7 -19.58 33.43 15.10
C ASP A 7 -18.53 33.79 14.02
N MET A 8 -17.26 33.87 14.42
CA MET A 8 -16.13 34.25 13.56
C MET A 8 -15.30 33.04 13.12
N MET A 9 -15.41 31.91 13.82
CA MET A 9 -14.62 30.70 13.54
C MET A 9 -14.89 30.15 12.14
N TYR A 10 -13.83 29.65 11.50
CA TYR A 10 -13.79 29.09 10.14
C TYR A 10 -14.10 30.07 8.99
N LYS A 11 -14.74 31.20 9.29
CA LYS A 11 -15.02 32.29 8.33
C LYS A 11 -13.90 33.33 8.32
N GLU A 12 -13.72 34.00 9.46
CA GLU A 12 -12.84 35.16 9.62
C GLU A 12 -11.61 34.80 10.46
N ILE A 13 -11.75 33.85 11.41
CA ILE A 13 -10.68 33.47 12.35
C ILE A 13 -10.51 31.96 12.41
N GLU A 14 -9.26 31.52 12.45
CA GLU A 14 -8.87 30.15 12.81
C GLU A 14 -8.02 30.12 14.08
N PHE A 15 -8.18 29.05 14.85
CA PHE A 15 -7.51 28.85 16.13
C PHE A 15 -6.77 27.51 16.10
N TYR A 16 -5.53 27.53 16.56
CA TYR A 16 -4.79 26.32 16.87
C TYR A 16 -4.08 26.47 18.21
N ILE A 17 -4.66 25.89 19.27
CA ILE A 17 -4.18 26.00 20.65
C ILE A 17 -4.03 27.48 21.06
N ASP A 18 -2.81 28.02 20.98
CA ASP A 18 -2.45 29.39 21.34
C ASP A 18 -2.35 30.33 20.13
N ASP A 19 -2.29 29.79 18.91
CA ASP A 19 -2.16 30.56 17.67
C ASP A 19 -3.54 31.00 17.15
N MET A 20 -3.66 32.29 16.84
CA MET A 20 -4.86 32.92 16.29
C MET A 20 -4.56 33.49 14.90
N ILE A 21 -5.37 33.13 13.91
CA ILE A 21 -5.19 33.56 12.53
C ILE A 21 -6.43 34.32 12.11
N ALA A 22 -6.29 35.61 11.82
CA ALA A 22 -7.34 36.38 11.17
C ALA A 22 -7.10 36.38 9.66
N LYS A 23 -8.12 36.00 8.88
CA LYS A 23 -8.05 35.94 7.41
C LYS A 23 -9.19 36.73 6.77
N SER A 24 -8.91 37.36 5.63
CA SER A 24 -9.90 38.08 4.82
C SER A 24 -9.45 38.11 3.36
N LYS A 25 -10.39 38.39 2.44
CA LYS A 25 -10.09 38.48 1.00
C LYS A 25 -9.54 39.86 0.62
N THR A 26 -10.03 40.90 1.28
CA THR A 26 -9.61 42.29 1.02
C THR A 26 -9.05 42.96 2.27
N GLU A 27 -8.23 44.00 2.06
CA GLU A 27 -7.64 44.81 3.13
C GLU A 27 -8.71 45.55 3.94
N LYS A 28 -9.73 46.10 3.27
CA LYS A 28 -10.84 46.81 3.91
C LYS A 28 -11.63 45.90 4.85
N GLU A 29 -11.91 44.67 4.43
CA GLU A 29 -12.53 43.66 5.28
C GLU A 29 -11.59 43.23 6.41
N HIS A 30 -10.27 43.13 6.15
CA HIS A 30 -9.28 42.75 7.14
C HIS A 30 -9.32 43.68 8.37
N ILE A 31 -9.37 44.99 8.14
CA ILE A 31 -9.45 45.99 9.21
C ILE A 31 -10.73 45.78 10.03
N GLN A 32 -11.86 45.45 9.41
CA GLN A 32 -13.11 45.18 10.11
C GLN A 32 -13.03 43.91 10.95
N VAL A 33 -12.44 42.83 10.40
CA VAL A 33 -12.22 41.57 11.11
C VAL A 33 -11.31 41.78 12.32
N LEU A 34 -10.17 42.46 12.15
CA LEU A 34 -9.26 42.79 13.24
C LEU A 34 -9.93 43.64 14.32
N LYS A 35 -10.75 44.62 13.93
CA LYS A 35 -11.51 45.43 14.88
C LYS A 35 -12.47 44.57 15.71
N LYS A 36 -13.24 43.68 15.08
CA LYS A 36 -14.12 42.74 15.79
C LYS A 36 -13.31 41.84 16.74
N LEU A 37 -12.18 41.32 16.26
CA LEU A 37 -11.29 40.45 17.02
C LEU A 37 -10.77 41.15 18.28
N PHE A 38 -10.19 42.34 18.16
CA PHE A 38 -9.65 43.08 19.30
C PHE A 38 -10.72 43.51 20.31
N LEU A 39 -11.91 43.89 19.83
CA LEU A 39 -13.04 44.16 20.72
C LEU A 39 -13.43 42.93 21.55
N ARG A 40 -13.39 41.74 20.94
CA ARG A 40 -13.70 40.48 21.62
C ARG A 40 -12.62 40.07 22.60
N LEU A 41 -11.35 40.18 22.22
CA LEU A 41 -10.21 39.94 23.10
C LEU A 41 -10.30 40.85 24.34
N ARG A 42 -10.61 42.13 24.14
CA ARG A 42 -10.80 43.07 25.25
C ARG A 42 -11.99 42.69 26.15
N LYS A 43 -13.12 42.29 25.57
CA LYS A 43 -14.31 41.86 26.32
C LYS A 43 -14.01 40.69 27.26
N PHE A 44 -13.21 39.74 26.80
CA PHE A 44 -12.84 38.54 27.56
C PHE A 44 -11.47 38.65 28.26
N GLN A 45 -10.88 39.85 28.30
CA GLN A 45 -9.59 40.13 28.94
C GLN A 45 -8.42 39.27 28.45
N LEU A 46 -8.48 38.81 27.19
CA LEU A 46 -7.39 38.08 26.54
C LEU A 46 -6.34 39.07 26.03
N LYS A 47 -5.07 38.76 26.27
CA LYS A 47 -3.93 39.59 25.87
C LYS A 47 -3.09 38.85 24.83
N LEU A 48 -2.68 39.58 23.79
CA LEU A 48 -1.73 39.11 22.80
C LEU A 48 -0.34 39.64 23.15
N ASN A 49 0.71 38.88 22.81
CA ASN A 49 2.09 39.36 22.90
C ASN A 49 2.44 40.14 21.62
N PRO A 50 2.63 41.47 21.68
CA PRO A 50 2.89 42.28 20.48
C PRO A 50 4.14 41.84 19.71
N ALA A 51 5.18 41.36 20.40
CA ALA A 51 6.42 40.90 19.77
C ALA A 51 6.26 39.61 18.96
N LYS A 52 5.18 38.86 19.20
CA LYS A 52 4.83 37.64 18.46
C LYS A 52 3.70 37.85 17.46
N CYS A 53 3.13 39.05 17.39
CA CYS A 53 2.06 39.35 16.45
C CYS A 53 2.64 39.80 15.11
N THR A 54 2.12 39.24 14.02
CA THR A 54 2.42 39.69 12.66
C THR A 54 1.12 40.19 12.03
N PHE A 55 1.14 41.40 11.48
CA PHE A 55 -0.01 42.04 10.86
C PHE A 55 0.26 42.31 9.37
N GLU A 56 -0.81 42.38 8.57
CA GLU A 56 -0.75 42.72 7.14
C GLU A 56 0.21 41.84 6.31
N ALA A 57 0.39 40.60 6.74
CA ALA A 57 1.23 39.63 6.08
C ALA A 57 0.48 38.97 4.92
N ARG A 58 0.97 39.14 3.68
CA ARG A 58 0.50 38.37 2.51
C ARG A 58 0.96 36.91 2.56
N SER A 59 2.06 36.66 3.27
CA SER A 59 2.54 35.33 3.61
C SER A 59 2.98 35.29 5.08
N GLY A 60 2.70 34.19 5.77
CA GLY A 60 2.95 34.07 7.21
C GLY A 60 3.41 32.67 7.62
N LYS A 61 4.25 32.61 8.66
CA LYS A 61 4.66 31.36 9.27
C LYS A 61 3.55 30.87 10.20
N LEU A 62 3.01 29.69 9.92
CA LEU A 62 1.92 29.08 10.67
C LEU A 62 2.20 27.60 10.90
N LEU A 63 2.18 27.17 12.17
CA LEU A 63 2.39 25.77 12.57
C LEU A 63 3.64 25.14 11.90
N GLY A 64 4.70 25.95 11.75
CA GLY A 64 5.96 25.54 11.10
C GLY A 64 5.90 25.38 9.57
N PHE A 65 4.90 25.95 8.91
CA PHE A 65 4.79 26.08 7.44
C PHE A 65 4.67 27.55 7.05
N ILE A 66 5.01 27.88 5.82
CA ILE A 66 4.75 29.21 5.25
C ILE A 66 3.44 29.12 4.46
N VAL A 67 2.46 29.93 4.83
CA VAL A 67 1.18 30.03 4.12
C VAL A 67 1.17 31.34 3.35
N ASN A 68 0.92 31.25 2.05
CA ASN A 68 0.79 32.38 1.13
C ASN A 68 -0.63 32.36 0.52
N GLU A 69 -1.04 33.43 -0.17
CA GLU A 69 -2.38 33.59 -0.78
C GLU A 69 -2.80 32.36 -1.61
N LYS A 70 -1.85 31.71 -2.28
CA LYS A 70 -2.13 30.59 -3.18
C LYS A 70 -1.48 29.27 -2.76
N ARG A 71 -0.58 29.25 -1.76
CA ARG A 71 0.34 28.12 -1.57
C ARG A 71 0.65 27.85 -0.11
N ILE A 72 0.96 26.59 0.18
CA ILE A 72 1.56 26.15 1.43
C ILE A 72 2.97 25.66 1.10
N GLU A 73 3.95 26.22 1.78
CA GLU A 73 5.37 25.95 1.60
C GLU A 73 5.98 25.45 2.92
N ILE A 74 7.06 24.70 2.80
CA ILE A 74 7.84 24.28 3.97
C ILE A 74 8.64 25.48 4.46
N ASP A 75 8.66 25.68 5.78
CA ASP A 75 9.53 26.65 6.42
C ASP A 75 11.00 26.41 6.01
N PRO A 76 11.69 27.38 5.37
CA PRO A 76 13.04 27.22 4.86
C PRO A 76 14.03 26.88 5.97
N ASP A 77 13.77 27.29 7.21
CA ASP A 77 14.59 26.92 8.37
C ASP A 77 14.55 25.40 8.60
N LYS A 78 13.39 24.76 8.39
CA LYS A 78 13.24 23.31 8.54
C LYS A 78 13.92 22.56 7.40
N VAL A 79 13.82 23.08 6.19
CA VAL A 79 14.54 22.52 5.03
C VAL A 79 16.04 22.63 5.27
N LYS A 80 16.54 23.81 5.64
CA LYS A 80 17.95 24.06 5.95
C LYS A 80 18.46 23.15 7.06
N ALA A 81 17.69 22.97 8.14
CA ALA A 81 18.03 22.05 9.22
C ALA A 81 18.10 20.57 8.79
N ILE A 82 17.46 20.18 7.69
CA ILE A 82 17.60 18.85 7.09
C ILE A 82 18.80 18.81 6.13
N GLN A 83 19.05 19.89 5.38
CA GLN A 83 20.18 19.99 4.46
C GLN A 83 21.53 19.93 5.18
N GLU A 84 21.63 20.62 6.32
CA GLU A 84 22.86 20.71 7.13
C GLU A 84 23.12 19.45 7.98
N LEU A 85 22.20 18.48 8.02
CA LEU A 85 22.41 17.23 8.76
C LEU A 85 23.58 16.44 8.19
N LEU A 86 24.45 15.94 9.06
CA LEU A 86 25.43 14.94 8.66
C LEU A 86 24.74 13.58 8.42
N PRO A 87 25.32 12.71 7.58
CA PRO A 87 24.83 11.35 7.43
C PRO A 87 24.77 10.65 8.80
N PRO A 88 23.60 10.11 9.19
CA PRO A 88 23.42 9.54 10.51
C PRO A 88 24.23 8.25 10.65
N ARG A 89 24.96 8.12 11.75
CA ARG A 89 25.83 6.96 12.05
C ARG A 89 25.22 6.03 13.08
N THR A 90 24.23 6.51 13.84
CA THR A 90 23.57 5.76 14.89
C THR A 90 22.08 5.56 14.60
N GLN A 91 21.48 4.50 15.14
CA GLN A 91 20.04 4.28 15.00
C GLN A 91 19.20 5.43 15.57
N GLU A 92 19.68 6.11 16.62
CA GLU A 92 19.00 7.27 17.19
C GLU A 92 19.00 8.47 16.23
N GLU A 93 20.14 8.74 15.58
CA GLU A 93 20.24 9.76 14.54
C GLU A 93 19.35 9.43 13.33
N VAL A 94 19.27 8.15 12.95
CA VAL A 94 18.36 7.69 11.88
C VAL A 94 16.89 7.94 12.28
N ARG A 95 16.49 7.61 13.51
CA ARG A 95 15.14 7.93 14.02
C ARG A 95 14.87 9.43 14.03
N GLY A 96 15.86 10.23 14.45
CA GLY A 96 15.78 11.69 14.44
C GLY A 96 15.58 12.25 13.03
N PHE A 97 16.35 11.77 12.06
CA PHE A 97 16.23 12.14 10.65
C PHE A 97 14.86 11.77 10.08
N LEU A 98 14.42 10.53 10.25
CA LEU A 98 13.12 10.07 9.78
C LEU A 98 11.97 10.81 10.47
N GLY A 99 12.12 11.17 11.75
CA GLY A 99 11.16 12.02 12.46
C GLY A 99 11.02 13.42 11.84
N ARG A 100 12.14 14.05 11.48
CA ARG A 100 12.15 15.35 10.78
C ARG A 100 11.53 15.25 9.38
N LEU A 101 11.82 14.17 8.64
CA LEU A 101 11.18 13.91 7.34
C LEU A 101 9.68 13.67 7.48
N ASN A 102 9.25 12.95 8.52
CA ASN A 102 7.84 12.65 8.75
C ASN A 102 7.01 13.93 9.00
N TYR A 103 7.62 14.95 9.63
CA TYR A 103 6.99 16.26 9.81
C TYR A 103 6.58 16.92 8.48
N ILE A 104 7.40 16.74 7.44
CA ILE A 104 7.18 17.27 6.09
C ILE A 104 6.69 16.21 5.09
N ALA A 105 6.32 15.00 5.55
CA ALA A 105 5.94 13.89 4.67
C ALA A 105 4.78 14.23 3.73
N ARG A 106 3.91 15.17 4.13
CA ARG A 106 2.80 15.66 3.31
C ARG A 106 3.23 16.31 1.98
N PHE A 107 4.50 16.69 1.85
CA PHE A 107 5.11 17.32 0.68
C PHE A 107 5.90 16.34 -0.18
N ILE A 108 6.21 15.14 0.34
CA ILE A 108 7.14 14.21 -0.28
C ILE A 108 6.38 13.07 -0.93
N SER A 109 6.51 12.95 -2.24
CA SER A 109 5.97 11.80 -2.97
C SER A 109 6.75 10.53 -2.64
N GLN A 110 6.04 9.47 -2.28
CA GLN A 110 6.56 8.11 -2.07
C GLN A 110 7.71 8.05 -1.06
N LEU A 111 7.59 8.80 0.04
CA LEU A 111 8.62 8.86 1.08
C LEU A 111 8.99 7.47 1.61
N THR A 112 8.00 6.61 1.82
CA THR A 112 8.24 5.27 2.37
C THR A 112 9.07 4.40 1.42
N GLU A 113 8.76 4.45 0.13
CA GLU A 113 9.47 3.69 -0.90
C GLU A 113 10.89 4.24 -1.09
N LYS A 114 11.01 5.56 -1.28
CA LYS A 114 12.31 6.23 -1.46
C LYS A 114 13.25 6.01 -0.29
N CYS A 115 12.72 6.00 0.94
CA CYS A 115 13.52 5.83 2.15
C CYS A 115 13.59 4.38 2.66
N ASP A 116 13.11 3.38 1.91
CA ASP A 116 13.13 1.98 2.38
C ASP A 116 14.53 1.49 2.81
N PRO A 117 15.63 1.81 2.09
CA PRO A 117 16.99 1.46 2.53
C PRO A 117 17.33 2.01 3.92
N ILE A 118 16.88 3.24 4.23
CA ILE A 118 17.10 3.87 5.54
C ILE A 118 16.19 3.24 6.61
N PHE A 119 14.95 2.87 6.27
CA PHE A 119 14.06 2.16 7.20
C PHE A 119 14.59 0.78 7.61
N ARG A 120 15.35 0.11 6.74
CA ARG A 120 15.99 -1.19 7.03
C ARG A 120 16.97 -1.10 8.20
N LEU A 121 17.57 0.07 8.46
CA LEU A 121 18.51 0.30 9.57
C LEU A 121 17.84 0.29 10.95
N LEU A 122 16.51 0.45 11.01
CA LEU A 122 15.74 0.43 12.26
C LEU A 122 15.23 -0.96 12.67
N MET A 123 15.49 -1.98 11.86
CA MET A 123 15.05 -3.35 12.14
C MET A 123 15.88 -4.00 13.26
N LYS A 124 15.23 -4.73 14.17
CA LYS A 124 15.85 -5.31 15.38
C LYS A 124 17.01 -6.28 15.11
N HIS A 125 17.10 -6.87 13.91
CA HIS A 125 18.08 -7.91 13.57
C HIS A 125 19.08 -7.48 12.50
N ASN A 126 19.16 -6.19 12.17
CA ASN A 126 20.12 -5.69 11.19
C ASN A 126 21.30 -5.01 11.93
N PRO A 127 22.57 -5.30 11.59
CA PRO A 127 23.74 -4.63 12.19
C PRO A 127 23.77 -3.10 12.04
N GLY A 128 22.82 -2.49 11.32
CA GLY A 128 22.65 -1.04 11.29
C GLY A 128 23.78 -0.32 10.55
N VAL A 129 24.46 -1.03 9.63
CA VAL A 129 25.56 -0.47 8.86
C VAL A 129 24.99 0.48 7.80
N TRP A 130 25.43 1.74 7.87
CA TRP A 130 25.16 2.72 6.83
C TRP A 130 25.97 2.38 5.57
N ASP A 131 25.30 1.84 4.56
CA ASP A 131 25.89 1.43 3.29
C ASP A 131 25.81 2.55 2.23
N GLU A 132 26.40 2.30 1.05
CA GLU A 132 26.33 3.25 -0.07
C GLU A 132 24.89 3.51 -0.54
N GLU A 133 24.00 2.53 -0.40
CA GLU A 133 22.59 2.65 -0.79
C GLU A 133 21.85 3.64 0.11
N CYS A 134 22.09 3.58 1.42
CA CYS A 134 21.60 4.54 2.41
C CYS A 134 22.15 5.94 2.13
N GLN A 135 23.44 6.06 1.79
CA GLN A 135 24.04 7.35 1.45
C GLN A 135 23.42 7.97 0.20
N ARG A 136 23.31 7.20 -0.89
CA ARG A 136 22.65 7.65 -2.14
C ARG A 136 21.20 8.06 -1.87
N THR A 137 20.50 7.32 -1.03
CA THR A 137 19.12 7.63 -0.64
C THR A 137 19.03 8.93 0.14
N PHE A 138 19.91 9.13 1.11
CA PHE A 138 19.99 10.35 1.91
C PHE A 138 20.26 11.59 1.05
N ASP A 139 21.21 11.50 0.12
CA ASP A 139 21.55 12.60 -0.79
C ASP A 139 20.41 12.88 -1.78
N LYS A 140 19.74 11.83 -2.30
CA LYS A 140 18.55 11.98 -3.14
C LYS A 140 17.41 12.71 -2.41
N VAL A 141 17.14 12.37 -1.14
CA VAL A 141 16.11 13.03 -0.34
C VAL A 141 16.47 14.50 -0.10
N LYS A 142 17.73 14.80 0.23
CA LYS A 142 18.20 16.17 0.35
C LYS A 142 18.06 16.96 -0.94
N HIS A 143 18.47 16.40 -2.07
CA HIS A 143 18.31 17.02 -3.37
C HIS A 143 16.83 17.27 -3.70
N TYR A 144 15.96 16.31 -3.38
CA TYR A 144 14.51 16.45 -3.57
C TYR A 144 13.93 17.60 -2.73
N LEU A 145 14.41 17.79 -1.50
CA LEU A 145 14.00 18.89 -0.62
C LEU A 145 14.56 20.25 -1.05
N PHE A 146 15.65 20.27 -1.82
CA PHE A 146 16.22 21.50 -2.38
C PHE A 146 15.29 22.11 -3.45
N ASN A 147 14.62 21.26 -4.22
CA ASN A 147 13.59 21.71 -5.14
C ASN A 147 12.31 22.04 -4.35
N THR A 148 11.87 23.30 -4.43
CA THR A 148 10.74 23.81 -3.62
C THR A 148 9.49 22.95 -3.78
N LEU A 149 9.13 22.21 -2.72
CA LEU A 149 7.90 21.42 -2.66
C LEU A 149 6.74 22.34 -2.30
N MET A 150 5.85 22.52 -3.27
CA MET A 150 4.70 23.41 -3.16
C MET A 150 3.42 22.59 -3.10
N LEU A 151 2.59 22.86 -2.09
CA LEU A 151 1.22 22.35 -2.04
C LEU A 151 0.24 23.50 -2.23
N MET A 152 -0.89 23.19 -2.84
CA MET A 152 -1.99 24.13 -2.98
C MET A 152 -3.07 23.80 -1.93
N PRO A 153 -3.72 24.81 -1.34
CA PRO A 153 -4.97 24.58 -0.65
C PRO A 153 -6.02 24.09 -1.66
N PRO A 154 -6.98 23.24 -1.24
CA PRO A 154 -8.08 22.83 -2.09
C PRO A 154 -8.95 24.05 -2.46
N CYS A 155 -9.28 24.18 -3.75
CA CYS A 155 -10.28 25.12 -4.21
C CYS A 155 -11.67 24.57 -3.85
N PRO A 156 -12.55 25.37 -3.20
CA PRO A 156 -13.94 25.00 -2.98
C PRO A 156 -14.64 24.66 -4.30
N ASP A 157 -15.59 23.73 -4.23
CA ASP A 157 -16.50 23.36 -5.35
C ASP A 157 -15.87 22.65 -6.56
N GLU A 158 -14.54 22.47 -6.58
CA GLU A 158 -13.83 21.70 -7.62
C GLU A 158 -13.61 20.24 -7.20
N PRO A 159 -13.74 19.25 -8.12
CA PRO A 159 -13.52 17.85 -7.79
C PRO A 159 -12.05 17.58 -7.46
N LEU A 160 -11.82 16.74 -6.46
CA LEU A 160 -10.49 16.28 -6.10
C LEU A 160 -10.07 15.16 -7.03
N ILE A 161 -8.77 15.06 -7.32
CA ILE A 161 -8.17 13.98 -8.08
C ILE A 161 -7.32 13.16 -7.12
N LEU A 162 -7.58 11.85 -7.08
CA LEU A 162 -6.87 10.90 -6.26
C LEU A 162 -6.10 9.92 -7.12
N TYR A 163 -4.77 9.95 -6.96
CA TYR A 163 -3.86 8.98 -7.52
C TYR A 163 -3.36 8.03 -6.44
N LEU A 164 -3.49 6.72 -6.68
CA LEU A 164 -2.97 5.68 -5.81
C LEU A 164 -1.81 4.95 -6.49
N ALA A 165 -0.73 4.72 -5.74
CA ALA A 165 0.36 3.85 -6.14
C ALA A 165 0.55 2.79 -5.07
N VAL A 166 0.59 1.53 -5.49
CA VAL A 166 0.80 0.37 -4.63
C VAL A 166 2.08 -0.31 -5.09
N PHE A 167 2.97 -0.56 -4.15
CA PHE A 167 4.23 -1.29 -4.32
C PHE A 167 4.17 -2.59 -3.51
N GLU A 168 5.22 -3.40 -3.56
CA GLU A 168 5.26 -4.66 -2.81
C GLU A 168 5.06 -4.45 -1.30
N ASN A 169 5.83 -3.51 -0.75
CA ASN A 169 5.97 -3.27 0.69
C ASN A 169 5.36 -1.95 1.16
N SER A 170 4.92 -1.09 0.24
CA SER A 170 4.45 0.26 0.56
C SER A 170 3.31 0.72 -0.36
N MET A 171 2.68 1.81 0.02
CA MET A 171 1.73 2.54 -0.81
C MET A 171 2.03 4.04 -0.74
N GLY A 172 1.76 4.71 -1.86
CA GLY A 172 1.75 6.15 -2.01
C GLY A 172 0.39 6.63 -2.48
N CYS A 173 0.07 7.88 -2.17
CA CYS A 173 -1.13 8.54 -2.63
C CYS A 173 -0.82 10.02 -2.89
N VAL A 174 -1.39 10.55 -3.98
CA VAL A 174 -1.41 11.99 -4.27
C VAL A 174 -2.86 12.43 -4.36
N LEU A 175 -3.23 13.39 -3.53
CA LEU A 175 -4.45 14.17 -3.69
C LEU A 175 -4.08 15.47 -4.42
N GLY A 176 -4.80 15.79 -5.48
CA GLY A 176 -4.61 16.99 -6.27
C GLY A 176 -5.91 17.56 -6.80
N GLN A 177 -5.80 18.66 -7.53
CA GLN A 177 -6.88 19.28 -8.30
C GLN A 177 -6.32 19.75 -9.65
N HIS A 178 -7.20 19.88 -10.64
CA HIS A 178 -6.85 20.60 -11.86
C HIS A 178 -6.70 22.08 -11.56
N ASP A 179 -5.78 22.73 -12.26
CA ASP A 179 -5.67 24.19 -12.26
C ASP A 179 -6.91 24.81 -12.93
N GLU A 180 -7.15 26.11 -12.71
CA GLU A 180 -8.27 26.88 -13.30
C GLU A 180 -8.31 26.80 -14.85
N SER A 181 -7.19 26.43 -15.49
CA SER A 181 -7.08 26.24 -16.93
C SER A 181 -7.18 24.77 -17.39
N GLU A 182 -7.48 23.82 -16.49
CA GLU A 182 -7.54 22.35 -16.68
C GLU A 182 -6.29 21.68 -17.29
N LYS A 183 -5.23 22.44 -17.58
CA LYS A 183 -4.03 21.96 -18.29
C LYS A 183 -2.97 21.35 -17.39
N LYS A 184 -2.99 21.65 -16.09
CA LYS A 184 -1.97 21.18 -15.12
C LYS A 184 -2.64 20.71 -13.85
N GLU A 185 -2.16 19.59 -13.32
CA GLU A 185 -2.56 19.08 -12.02
C GLU A 185 -1.66 19.68 -10.93
N LYS A 186 -2.28 20.13 -9.85
CA LYS A 186 -1.60 20.68 -8.68
C LYS A 186 -1.81 19.76 -7.49
N ALA A 187 -0.73 19.43 -6.78
CA ALA A 187 -0.79 18.58 -5.60
C ALA A 187 -1.27 19.36 -4.37
N ILE A 188 -2.21 18.76 -3.65
CA ILE A 188 -2.77 19.27 -2.39
C ILE A 188 -2.15 18.51 -1.22
N TYR A 189 -1.97 17.20 -1.35
CA TYR A 189 -1.47 16.37 -0.26
C TYR A 189 -0.80 15.09 -0.76
N TYR A 190 0.38 14.77 -0.24
CA TYR A 190 1.02 13.46 -0.42
C TYR A 190 0.84 12.59 0.82
N LEU A 191 0.48 11.33 0.61
CA LEU A 191 0.40 10.31 1.65
C LEU A 191 1.27 9.13 1.31
N ASN A 192 1.89 8.55 2.34
CA ASN A 192 2.78 7.41 2.21
C ASN A 192 2.56 6.48 3.39
N LYS A 193 2.57 5.16 3.15
CA LYS A 193 2.45 4.16 4.21
C LYS A 193 3.22 2.89 3.85
N LYS A 194 3.91 2.33 4.85
CA LYS A 194 4.46 0.96 4.78
C LYS A 194 3.36 -0.06 5.10
N PHE A 195 3.31 -1.15 4.35
CA PHE A 195 2.39 -2.25 4.64
C PHE A 195 2.85 -3.04 5.86
N THR A 196 1.89 -3.46 6.67
CA THR A 196 2.11 -4.46 7.73
C THR A 196 2.26 -5.86 7.10
N ASP A 197 2.81 -6.82 7.84
CA ASP A 197 3.04 -8.17 7.30
C ASP A 197 1.75 -8.85 6.81
N CYS A 198 0.59 -8.50 7.39
CA CYS A 198 -0.71 -8.97 6.93
C CYS A 198 -1.11 -8.31 5.60
N GLU A 199 -0.90 -6.99 5.48
CA GLU A 199 -1.24 -6.21 4.28
C GLU A 199 -0.36 -6.58 3.08
N LYS A 200 0.89 -6.98 3.32
CA LYS A 200 1.82 -7.42 2.27
C LYS A 200 1.35 -8.66 1.52
N ARG A 201 0.60 -9.54 2.19
CA ARG A 201 0.08 -10.80 1.64
C ARG A 201 -1.20 -10.64 0.81
N TYR A 202 -1.76 -9.43 0.74
CA TYR A 202 -2.93 -9.16 -0.09
C TYR A 202 -2.58 -9.23 -1.57
N SER A 203 -3.55 -9.60 -2.40
CA SER A 203 -3.39 -9.54 -3.86
C SER A 203 -3.19 -8.08 -4.32
N PRO A 204 -2.65 -7.82 -5.52
CA PRO A 204 -2.45 -6.45 -6.01
C PRO A 204 -3.74 -5.59 -5.99
N ILE A 205 -4.89 -6.17 -6.34
CA ILE A 205 -6.18 -5.47 -6.32
C ILE A 205 -6.69 -5.25 -4.89
N GLU A 206 -6.49 -6.21 -3.98
CA GLU A 206 -6.82 -6.05 -2.56
C GLU A 206 -5.95 -4.99 -1.88
N LYS A 207 -4.66 -4.90 -2.23
CA LYS A 207 -3.76 -3.84 -1.76
C LYS A 207 -4.24 -2.47 -2.24
N LEU A 208 -4.74 -2.36 -3.48
CA LEU A 208 -5.32 -1.13 -4.02
C LEU A 208 -6.61 -0.74 -3.28
N CYS A 209 -7.50 -1.69 -3.02
CA CYS A 209 -8.72 -1.47 -2.23
C CYS A 209 -8.37 -0.99 -0.81
N TYR A 210 -7.41 -1.64 -0.17
CA TYR A 210 -6.93 -1.23 1.14
C TYR A 210 -6.31 0.17 1.12
N ALA A 211 -5.51 0.48 0.10
CA ALA A 211 -4.91 1.80 -0.07
C ALA A 211 -5.98 2.89 -0.20
N LEU A 212 -7.06 2.64 -0.93
CA LEU A 212 -8.20 3.56 -1.03
C LEU A 212 -8.88 3.78 0.33
N ILE A 213 -9.15 2.72 1.08
CA ILE A 213 -9.77 2.79 2.42
C ILE A 213 -8.89 3.54 3.42
N TRP A 214 -7.59 3.29 3.39
CA TRP A 214 -6.66 3.95 4.28
C TRP A 214 -6.55 5.45 3.97
N THR A 215 -6.48 5.78 2.67
CA THR A 215 -6.42 7.17 2.19
C THR A 215 -7.68 7.95 2.53
N THR A 216 -8.87 7.40 2.25
CA THR A 216 -10.16 8.04 2.54
C THR A 216 -10.34 8.34 4.03
N ARG A 217 -9.89 7.44 4.91
CA ARG A 217 -9.85 7.68 6.36
C ARG A 217 -8.91 8.81 6.76
N ARG A 218 -7.73 8.90 6.15
CA ARG A 218 -6.71 9.92 6.46
C ARG A 218 -7.04 11.30 5.89
N LEU A 219 -7.67 11.33 4.73
CA LEU A 219 -8.08 12.55 4.02
C LEU A 219 -9.58 12.80 4.16
N ARG A 220 -10.23 12.23 5.17
CA ARG A 220 -11.68 12.36 5.39
C ARG A 220 -12.12 13.82 5.40
N GLN A 221 -11.36 14.70 6.07
CA GLN A 221 -11.65 16.14 6.11
C GLN A 221 -11.61 16.83 4.73
N TYR A 222 -10.91 16.29 3.75
CA TYR A 222 -10.88 16.81 2.38
C TYR A 222 -11.96 16.16 1.52
N MET A 223 -12.06 14.83 1.56
CA MET A 223 -12.95 14.06 0.67
C MET A 223 -14.44 14.18 1.01
N LEU A 224 -14.82 14.56 2.23
CA LEU A 224 -16.24 14.71 2.60
C LEU A 224 -16.94 15.88 1.90
N TYR A 225 -16.19 16.93 1.53
CA TYR A 225 -16.75 18.15 0.96
C TYR A 225 -16.63 18.22 -0.56
N HIS A 226 -15.98 17.24 -1.19
CA HIS A 226 -15.67 17.24 -2.61
C HIS A 226 -15.91 15.86 -3.23
N THR A 227 -16.51 15.84 -4.43
CA THR A 227 -16.45 14.67 -5.29
C THR A 227 -14.98 14.35 -5.60
N THR A 228 -14.58 13.09 -5.43
CA THR A 228 -13.20 12.65 -5.66
C THR A 228 -13.12 11.71 -6.85
N TRP A 229 -12.34 12.07 -7.86
CA TRP A 229 -12.03 11.24 -9.00
C TRP A 229 -10.86 10.33 -8.70
N LEU A 230 -11.13 9.02 -8.61
CA LEU A 230 -10.12 8.00 -8.44
C LEU A 230 -9.53 7.62 -9.79
N ILE A 231 -8.29 8.01 -10.04
CA ILE A 231 -7.58 7.64 -11.27
C ILE A 231 -6.73 6.39 -11.01
N SER A 232 -7.10 5.30 -11.68
CA SER A 232 -6.38 4.03 -11.56
C SER A 232 -6.53 3.17 -12.83
N LYS A 233 -5.50 2.37 -13.15
CA LYS A 233 -5.56 1.37 -14.23
C LYS A 233 -6.58 0.27 -13.95
N LEU A 234 -6.61 -0.21 -12.71
CA LEU A 234 -7.57 -1.21 -12.23
C LEU A 234 -8.69 -0.51 -11.47
N ASP A 235 -9.91 -1.04 -11.54
CA ASP A 235 -11.06 -0.48 -10.81
C ASP A 235 -11.27 -1.22 -9.48
N PRO A 236 -10.77 -0.67 -8.34
CA PRO A 236 -10.98 -1.29 -7.04
C PRO A 236 -12.43 -1.19 -6.57
N LEU A 237 -13.20 -0.19 -7.04
CA LEU A 237 -14.60 -0.03 -6.66
C LEU A 237 -15.43 -1.15 -7.28
N LYS A 238 -15.25 -1.39 -8.58
CA LYS A 238 -15.89 -2.52 -9.28
C LYS A 238 -15.52 -3.85 -8.62
N TYR A 239 -14.23 -4.10 -8.35
CA TYR A 239 -13.80 -5.32 -7.67
C TYR A 239 -14.47 -5.51 -6.31
N MET A 240 -14.54 -4.46 -5.49
CA MET A 240 -15.22 -4.55 -4.20
C MET A 240 -16.70 -4.87 -4.38
N MET A 241 -17.40 -4.26 -5.34
CA MET A 241 -18.83 -4.50 -5.60
C MET A 241 -19.12 -5.90 -6.13
N GLU A 242 -18.24 -6.44 -6.99
CA GLU A 242 -18.38 -7.77 -7.60
C GLU A 242 -17.88 -8.89 -6.69
N SER A 243 -17.05 -8.58 -5.69
CA SER A 243 -16.56 -9.58 -4.74
C SER A 243 -17.73 -10.22 -3.97
N ASN A 244 -17.79 -11.55 -3.97
CA ASN A 244 -18.83 -12.31 -3.29
C ASN A 244 -18.94 -11.90 -1.81
N ALA A 245 -20.18 -11.71 -1.33
CA ALA A 245 -20.53 -11.26 0.02
C ALA A 245 -19.97 -12.12 1.18
N LEU A 246 -19.30 -13.24 0.88
CA LEU A 246 -18.66 -14.12 1.84
C LEU A 246 -17.38 -13.51 2.46
N ASN A 247 -16.78 -12.49 1.84
CA ASN A 247 -15.59 -11.83 2.38
C ASN A 247 -15.97 -10.62 3.25
N GLY A 248 -16.23 -10.85 4.54
CA GLY A 248 -16.71 -9.80 5.47
C GLY A 248 -15.79 -8.56 5.60
N ARG A 249 -14.54 -8.62 5.12
CA ARG A 249 -13.66 -7.45 4.99
C ARG A 249 -14.12 -6.50 3.89
N MET A 250 -14.48 -7.03 2.71
CA MET A 250 -14.91 -6.24 1.56
C MET A 250 -16.21 -5.51 1.85
N THR A 251 -17.17 -6.17 2.50
CA THR A 251 -18.42 -5.51 2.95
C THR A 251 -18.14 -4.36 3.91
N ARG A 252 -17.22 -4.53 4.87
CA ARG A 252 -16.82 -3.43 5.78
C ARG A 252 -16.18 -2.28 5.02
N TRP A 253 -15.37 -2.56 4.01
CA TRP A 253 -14.74 -1.53 3.17
C TRP A 253 -15.76 -0.78 2.32
N GLN A 254 -16.71 -1.47 1.70
CA GLN A 254 -17.82 -0.85 0.97
C GLN A 254 -18.61 0.12 1.86
N ILE A 255 -18.97 -0.30 3.09
CA ILE A 255 -19.70 0.56 4.04
C ILE A 255 -18.90 1.83 4.34
N LEU A 256 -17.59 1.71 4.54
CA LEU A 256 -16.74 2.88 4.82
C LEU A 256 -16.64 3.83 3.61
N LEU A 257 -16.63 3.30 2.39
CA LEU A 257 -16.56 4.14 1.19
C LEU A 257 -17.89 4.81 0.85
N SER A 258 -19.01 4.25 1.33
CA SER A 258 -20.34 4.82 1.10
C SER A 258 -20.53 6.24 1.67
N GLU A 259 -19.66 6.67 2.61
CA GLU A 259 -19.62 8.03 3.14
C GLU A 259 -19.11 9.06 2.11
N PHE A 260 -18.40 8.62 1.07
CA PHE A 260 -17.68 9.49 0.14
C PHE A 260 -18.26 9.41 -1.27
N ASP A 261 -18.29 10.54 -1.96
CA ASP A 261 -18.63 10.60 -3.39
C ASP A 261 -17.37 10.36 -4.23
N ILE A 262 -17.12 9.08 -4.57
CA ILE A 262 -15.93 8.65 -5.32
C ILE A 262 -16.34 8.19 -6.72
N VAL A 263 -15.78 8.83 -7.74
CA VAL A 263 -15.99 8.48 -9.15
C VAL A 263 -14.74 7.82 -9.70
N TYR A 264 -14.84 6.59 -10.18
CA TYR A 264 -13.72 5.93 -10.85
C TYR A 264 -13.50 6.51 -12.26
N VAL A 265 -12.23 6.79 -12.58
CA VAL A 265 -11.80 7.26 -13.89
C VAL A 265 -10.64 6.40 -14.38
N ASN A 266 -10.83 5.75 -15.52
CA ASN A 266 -9.77 4.93 -16.13
C ASN A 266 -8.59 5.83 -16.56
N GLN A 267 -7.38 5.39 -16.19
CA GLN A 267 -6.14 6.09 -16.49
C GLN A 267 -5.76 5.99 -17.99
N LYS A 268 -6.26 6.91 -18.82
CA LYS A 268 -5.96 6.97 -20.27
C LYS A 268 -4.62 7.64 -20.62
N ALA A 269 -4.21 8.67 -19.87
CA ALA A 269 -2.92 9.38 -20.04
C ALA A 269 -2.59 10.23 -18.80
N ILE A 270 -1.32 10.28 -18.40
CA ILE A 270 -0.84 11.08 -17.27
C ILE A 270 -0.53 12.50 -17.77
N LYS A 271 -1.28 13.51 -17.30
CA LYS A 271 -1.12 14.92 -17.71
C LYS A 271 -0.78 15.82 -16.52
N GLY A 272 0.40 15.65 -15.94
CA GLY A 272 0.92 16.56 -14.91
C GLY A 272 2.33 16.20 -14.48
N SER A 273 3.24 17.18 -14.28
CA SER A 273 4.66 16.87 -13.96
C SER A 273 4.86 16.32 -12.54
N ALA A 274 4.13 16.83 -11.55
CA ALA A 274 4.19 16.35 -10.16
C ALA A 274 3.60 14.94 -10.00
N VAL A 275 2.56 14.66 -10.79
CA VAL A 275 1.91 13.35 -10.89
C VAL A 275 2.74 12.41 -11.76
N ALA A 276 3.45 12.92 -12.78
CA ALA A 276 4.41 12.16 -13.56
C ALA A 276 5.60 11.71 -12.71
N ASP A 277 6.14 12.52 -11.79
CA ASP A 277 7.20 12.06 -10.87
C ASP A 277 6.69 11.01 -9.87
N PHE A 278 5.43 11.08 -9.46
CA PHE A 278 4.78 10.06 -8.63
C PHE A 278 4.47 8.79 -9.44
N LEU A 279 4.17 8.88 -10.72
CA LEU A 279 3.82 7.73 -11.55
C LEU A 279 5.00 7.17 -12.35
N ALA A 280 6.10 7.91 -12.53
CA ALA A 280 7.31 7.50 -13.23
C ALA A 280 8.10 6.44 -12.48
N SER A 281 7.99 6.38 -11.14
CA SER A 281 8.49 5.25 -10.36
C SER A 281 7.77 3.94 -10.64
N ARG A 282 6.63 4.00 -11.35
CA ARG A 282 5.87 2.84 -11.83
C ARG A 282 6.24 2.41 -13.25
N ALA A 283 7.08 3.17 -13.96
CA ALA A 283 7.42 2.91 -15.37
C ALA A 283 8.59 1.93 -15.55
N LEU A 284 9.15 1.37 -14.46
CA LEU A 284 10.28 0.44 -14.51
C LEU A 284 9.91 -1.04 -14.31
N GLU A 285 8.63 -1.36 -14.15
CA GLU A 285 8.16 -2.75 -14.19
C GLU A 285 6.99 -2.81 -15.18
N ASP A 286 7.29 -3.30 -16.38
CA ASP A 286 6.33 -3.58 -17.43
C ASP A 286 5.25 -4.53 -16.90
N TYR A 287 4.11 -3.97 -16.51
CA TYR A 287 2.92 -4.74 -16.20
C TYR A 287 2.27 -5.09 -17.53
N GLU A 288 2.33 -6.36 -17.94
CA GLU A 288 1.53 -6.84 -19.06
C GLU A 288 0.06 -6.49 -18.81
N PRO A 289 -0.66 -5.96 -19.82
CA PRO A 289 -2.06 -5.62 -19.67
C PRO A 289 -2.86 -6.89 -19.39
N LEU A 290 -3.29 -7.07 -18.14
CA LEU A 290 -4.28 -8.09 -17.77
C LEU A 290 -5.53 -7.86 -18.62
N SER A 291 -5.89 -8.87 -19.42
CA SER A 291 -7.11 -8.89 -20.21
C SER A 291 -8.31 -8.69 -19.29
N LEU A 292 -9.12 -7.70 -19.64
CA LEU A 292 -10.26 -7.22 -18.86
C LEU A 292 -11.46 -8.15 -19.06
N ASP A 293 -11.32 -9.41 -18.65
CA ASP A 293 -12.40 -10.39 -18.56
C ASP A 293 -12.40 -10.93 -17.13
N PHE A 294 -13.35 -10.47 -16.32
CA PHE A 294 -13.62 -11.01 -14.99
C PHE A 294 -14.23 -12.41 -15.14
N LEU A 295 -13.37 -13.40 -15.38
CA LEU A 295 -13.71 -14.81 -15.37
C LEU A 295 -13.02 -15.44 -14.16
N ASN A 296 -13.82 -15.76 -13.15
CA ASN A 296 -13.56 -16.62 -11.99
C ASN A 296 -12.06 -16.84 -11.67
N GLU A 297 -11.57 -16.16 -10.62
CA GLU A 297 -10.24 -16.31 -10.02
C GLU A 297 -9.90 -17.72 -9.45
N ASP A 298 -10.56 -18.78 -9.93
CA ASP A 298 -10.18 -20.17 -9.68
C ASP A 298 -9.49 -20.83 -10.91
N LEU A 299 -9.36 -20.15 -12.05
CA LEU A 299 -8.78 -20.75 -13.28
C LEU A 299 -7.61 -19.99 -13.95
N ILE A 300 -7.19 -18.81 -13.45
CA ILE A 300 -6.07 -18.04 -14.05
C ILE A 300 -4.93 -17.84 -13.03
N TYR A 301 -4.49 -18.92 -12.39
CA TYR A 301 -3.19 -18.95 -11.67
C TYR A 301 -2.17 -19.90 -12.34
N ILE A 302 -2.49 -20.44 -13.52
CA ILE A 302 -1.66 -21.47 -14.19
C ILE A 302 -0.75 -20.93 -15.31
N ALA A 303 -0.88 -19.68 -15.76
CA ALA A 303 -0.21 -19.26 -17.01
C ALA A 303 0.90 -18.19 -16.93
N THR A 304 1.17 -17.55 -15.78
CA THR A 304 2.23 -16.53 -15.69
C THR A 304 2.97 -16.57 -14.37
N MET A 305 3.77 -17.61 -14.16
CA MET A 305 5.01 -17.55 -13.38
C MET A 305 6.02 -18.50 -14.02
N GLU A 306 6.55 -18.10 -15.19
CA GLU A 306 7.89 -18.52 -15.54
C GLU A 306 8.82 -17.34 -15.22
N GLU A 307 9.88 -17.67 -14.50
CA GLU A 307 11.06 -16.85 -14.20
C GLU A 307 10.87 -15.73 -13.15
N ASP A 308 10.98 -16.09 -11.86
CA ASP A 308 12.20 -15.70 -11.13
C ASP A 308 12.37 -16.35 -9.73
N SER A 309 13.34 -17.26 -9.68
CA SER A 309 14.32 -17.52 -8.62
C SER A 309 14.05 -17.10 -7.14
N GLN A 310 13.25 -17.87 -6.41
CA GLN A 310 13.53 -18.15 -4.99
C GLN A 310 13.48 -19.66 -4.72
N LYS A 311 14.58 -20.20 -4.17
CA LYS A 311 14.72 -21.60 -3.74
C LYS A 311 13.77 -21.90 -2.57
N ASP A 312 12.50 -22.13 -2.86
CA ASP A 312 11.66 -22.94 -1.98
C ASP A 312 12.12 -24.39 -2.16
N HIS A 313 12.78 -24.94 -1.14
CA HIS A 313 13.10 -26.37 -1.15
C HIS A 313 11.79 -27.17 -1.22
N PRO A 314 11.61 -28.05 -2.22
CA PRO A 314 10.36 -28.77 -2.39
C PRO A 314 10.13 -29.74 -1.23
N TRP A 315 8.86 -29.95 -0.88
CA TRP A 315 8.49 -31.04 0.01
C TRP A 315 8.78 -32.36 -0.69
N ARG A 316 9.30 -33.36 0.02
CA ARG A 316 9.54 -34.69 -0.57
C ARG A 316 8.44 -35.64 -0.14
N LEU A 317 7.87 -36.37 -1.08
CA LEU A 317 6.87 -37.39 -0.83
C LEU A 317 7.40 -38.73 -1.28
N ASN A 318 7.48 -39.70 -0.36
CA ASN A 318 7.74 -41.10 -0.69
C ASN A 318 6.45 -41.89 -0.54
N PHE A 319 6.06 -42.65 -1.55
CA PHE A 319 4.89 -43.53 -1.52
C PHE A 319 5.29 -44.98 -1.80
N ASP A 320 4.53 -45.92 -1.24
CA ASP A 320 4.70 -47.37 -1.43
C ASP A 320 3.36 -48.08 -1.24
N GLY A 321 3.10 -49.10 -2.05
CA GLY A 321 1.86 -49.86 -2.07
C GLY A 321 2.07 -51.36 -2.17
N ASP A 322 1.58 -52.13 -1.19
CA ASP A 322 1.64 -53.60 -1.22
C ASP A 322 0.26 -54.25 -1.30
N SER A 323 0.15 -55.27 -2.14
CA SER A 323 -1.04 -56.12 -2.30
C SER A 323 -0.66 -57.59 -2.11
N ASN A 324 -1.28 -58.23 -1.13
CA ASN A 324 -1.09 -59.65 -0.86
C ASN A 324 -2.41 -60.33 -0.47
N ALA A 325 -2.39 -61.66 -0.33
CA ALA A 325 -3.59 -62.47 -0.02
C ALA A 325 -4.27 -62.11 1.32
N ILE A 326 -3.62 -61.31 2.18
CA ILE A 326 -4.11 -60.88 3.50
C ILE A 326 -4.77 -59.49 3.41
N GLY A 327 -4.52 -58.73 2.35
CA GLY A 327 -5.14 -57.46 2.03
C GLY A 327 -4.18 -56.43 1.43
N ASN A 328 -4.73 -55.28 1.09
CA ASN A 328 -4.03 -54.21 0.37
C ASN A 328 -3.69 -53.07 1.32
N ARG A 329 -2.44 -52.60 1.30
CA ARG A 329 -1.95 -51.53 2.16
C ARG A 329 -1.20 -50.49 1.36
N ILE A 330 -1.40 -49.24 1.74
CA ILE A 330 -0.68 -48.09 1.19
C ILE A 330 0.03 -47.35 2.32
N GLY A 331 1.24 -46.90 2.02
CA GLY A 331 2.11 -46.20 2.94
C GLY A 331 2.75 -45.00 2.27
N ALA A 332 2.93 -43.94 3.05
CA ALA A 332 3.50 -42.71 2.56
C ALA A 332 4.23 -41.93 3.62
N VAL A 333 5.25 -41.18 3.21
CA VAL A 333 5.99 -40.30 4.09
C VAL A 333 6.18 -38.97 3.39
N LEU A 334 5.56 -37.94 3.96
CA LEU A 334 5.75 -36.57 3.54
C LEU A 334 6.84 -35.93 4.41
N VAL A 335 7.87 -35.38 3.78
CA VAL A 335 9.03 -34.76 4.44
C VAL A 335 8.99 -33.25 4.20
N SER A 336 8.99 -32.46 5.29
CA SER A 336 9.05 -31.01 5.20
C SER A 336 10.41 -30.53 4.70
N PRO A 337 10.51 -29.31 4.16
CA PRO A 337 11.78 -28.66 3.82
C PRO A 337 12.74 -28.55 5.01
N ASN A 338 12.20 -28.58 6.23
CA ASN A 338 12.95 -28.52 7.48
C ASN A 338 13.40 -29.92 7.98
N GLY A 339 13.02 -31.00 7.28
CA GLY A 339 13.38 -32.38 7.63
C GLY A 339 12.38 -33.12 8.54
N ASP A 340 11.20 -32.57 8.78
CA ASP A 340 10.17 -33.24 9.60
C ASP A 340 9.44 -34.31 8.80
N HIS A 341 9.20 -35.47 9.40
CA HIS A 341 8.53 -36.60 8.75
C HIS A 341 7.07 -36.74 9.20
N TYR A 342 6.16 -36.85 8.23
CA TYR A 342 4.73 -37.06 8.44
C TYR A 342 4.29 -38.35 7.73
N PRO A 343 4.28 -39.50 8.44
CA PRO A 343 3.88 -40.77 7.87
C PRO A 343 2.36 -40.90 7.78
N PHE A 344 1.88 -41.49 6.69
CA PHE A 344 0.49 -41.89 6.48
C PHE A 344 0.46 -43.37 6.11
N THR A 345 -0.50 -44.11 6.67
CA THR A 345 -0.75 -45.50 6.29
C THR A 345 -2.25 -45.72 6.25
N SER A 346 -2.72 -46.48 5.27
CA SER A 346 -4.12 -46.85 5.16
C SER A 346 -4.26 -48.26 4.61
N LYS A 347 -5.32 -48.95 5.01
CA LYS A 347 -5.71 -50.25 4.43
C LYS A 347 -6.81 -49.98 3.40
N LEU A 348 -6.68 -50.57 2.22
CA LEU A 348 -7.73 -50.51 1.20
C LEU A 348 -8.70 -51.69 1.42
N ASP A 349 -10.00 -51.39 1.48
CA ASP A 349 -11.06 -52.37 1.72
C ASP A 349 -11.65 -52.95 0.41
N PHE A 350 -10.90 -52.88 -0.68
CA PHE A 350 -11.26 -53.44 -1.98
C PHE A 350 -10.08 -54.19 -2.59
N ASP A 351 -10.38 -55.10 -3.52
CA ASP A 351 -9.38 -55.92 -4.20
C ASP A 351 -8.62 -55.10 -5.26
N CYS A 352 -7.32 -54.99 -5.08
CA CYS A 352 -6.39 -54.31 -5.98
C CYS A 352 -5.35 -55.30 -6.52
N THR A 353 -4.78 -55.02 -7.68
CA THR A 353 -3.49 -55.60 -8.09
C THR A 353 -2.34 -54.78 -7.51
N ASN A 354 -1.12 -55.32 -7.46
CA ASN A 354 0.07 -54.58 -7.00
C ASN A 354 0.17 -53.20 -7.69
N ASN A 355 0.04 -53.17 -9.01
CA ASN A 355 0.09 -51.91 -9.76
C ASN A 355 -1.00 -50.93 -9.33
N MET A 356 -2.24 -51.40 -9.11
CA MET A 356 -3.33 -50.52 -8.66
C MET A 356 -3.08 -49.97 -7.25
N VAL A 357 -2.47 -50.75 -6.35
CA VAL A 357 -2.14 -50.27 -5.00
C VAL A 357 -1.11 -49.15 -5.05
N GLU A 358 -0.15 -49.20 -5.97
CA GLU A 358 0.83 -48.12 -6.19
C GLU A 358 0.18 -46.81 -6.66
N TYR A 359 -0.81 -46.88 -7.57
CA TYR A 359 -1.59 -45.70 -7.96
C TYR A 359 -2.41 -45.15 -6.80
N GLU A 360 -3.06 -46.02 -6.02
CA GLU A 360 -3.84 -45.62 -4.86
C GLU A 360 -2.97 -44.97 -3.78
N ALA A 361 -1.75 -45.48 -3.56
CA ALA A 361 -0.76 -44.88 -2.68
C ALA A 361 -0.43 -43.46 -3.16
N CYS A 362 -0.02 -43.31 -4.42
CA CYS A 362 0.32 -42.01 -5.01
C CYS A 362 -0.85 -41.00 -4.94
N ILE A 363 -2.08 -41.42 -5.23
CA ILE A 363 -3.28 -40.56 -5.19
C ILE A 363 -3.62 -40.12 -3.77
N MET A 364 -3.59 -41.04 -2.80
CA MET A 364 -3.83 -40.70 -1.40
C MET A 364 -2.87 -39.61 -0.94
N ASP A 365 -1.63 -39.70 -1.39
CA ASP A 365 -0.55 -38.85 -0.93
C ASP A 365 -0.57 -37.46 -1.55
N ILE A 366 -0.88 -37.38 -2.84
CA ILE A 366 -1.16 -36.11 -3.51
C ILE A 366 -2.36 -35.43 -2.85
N ARG A 367 -3.43 -36.18 -2.51
CA ARG A 367 -4.58 -35.64 -1.77
C ARG A 367 -4.17 -35.12 -0.39
N ALA A 368 -3.28 -35.81 0.32
CA ALA A 368 -2.75 -35.36 1.60
C ALA A 368 -1.93 -34.06 1.46
N ALA A 369 -1.13 -33.95 0.40
CA ALA A 369 -0.37 -32.73 0.09
C ALA A 369 -1.28 -31.54 -0.26
N ILE A 370 -2.33 -31.78 -1.07
CA ILE A 370 -3.35 -30.77 -1.42
C ILE A 370 -4.07 -30.28 -0.16
N LYS A 371 -4.49 -31.21 0.73
CA LYS A 371 -5.16 -30.86 1.99
C LYS A 371 -4.29 -29.98 2.89
N ARG A 372 -2.96 -30.13 2.81
CA ARG A 372 -1.96 -29.33 3.52
C ARG A 372 -1.55 -28.05 2.80
N LYS A 373 -2.15 -27.74 1.63
CA LYS A 373 -1.85 -26.56 0.80
C LYS A 373 -0.38 -26.48 0.36
N ILE A 374 0.25 -27.63 0.11
CA ILE A 374 1.63 -27.71 -0.37
C ILE A 374 1.66 -27.36 -1.86
N LYS A 375 2.53 -26.42 -2.24
CA LYS A 375 2.61 -25.89 -3.62
C LYS A 375 3.67 -26.56 -4.50
N MET A 376 4.78 -27.02 -3.92
CA MET A 376 5.84 -27.72 -4.63
C MET A 376 6.19 -29.03 -3.93
N LEU A 377 6.15 -30.13 -4.70
CA LEU A 377 6.31 -31.49 -4.21
C LEU A 377 7.21 -32.29 -5.17
N GLU A 378 8.27 -32.88 -4.64
CA GLU A 378 9.04 -33.92 -5.32
C GLU A 378 8.51 -35.28 -4.90
N ILE A 379 8.04 -36.07 -5.86
CA ILE A 379 7.43 -37.38 -5.63
C ILE A 379 8.46 -38.46 -5.94
N TYR A 380 8.62 -39.40 -5.02
CA TYR A 380 9.46 -40.58 -5.12
C TYR A 380 8.61 -41.83 -4.88
N GLY A 381 8.80 -42.82 -5.73
CA GLY A 381 8.19 -44.14 -5.62
C GLY A 381 9.13 -45.16 -6.29
N ASP A 382 9.01 -46.42 -5.89
CA ASP A 382 9.78 -47.54 -6.42
C ASP A 382 9.09 -48.21 -7.63
N SER A 383 7.79 -47.96 -7.83
CA SER A 383 7.07 -48.36 -9.03
C SER A 383 7.44 -47.53 -10.26
N ALA A 384 8.33 -48.07 -11.10
CA ALA A 384 8.72 -47.46 -12.37
C ALA A 384 7.51 -47.17 -13.27
N LEU A 385 6.48 -48.03 -13.25
CA LEU A 385 5.24 -47.85 -14.02
C LEU A 385 4.58 -46.51 -13.68
N VAL A 386 4.33 -46.25 -12.39
CA VAL A 386 3.65 -45.02 -11.94
C VAL A 386 4.51 -43.80 -12.25
N ILE A 387 5.82 -43.85 -12.00
CA ILE A 387 6.73 -42.72 -12.24
C ILE A 387 6.82 -42.35 -13.73
N TYR A 388 6.98 -43.33 -14.62
CA TYR A 388 7.08 -43.04 -16.07
C TYR A 388 5.75 -42.61 -16.68
N GLN A 389 4.62 -43.08 -16.15
CA GLN A 389 3.31 -42.59 -16.60
C GLN A 389 3.00 -41.18 -16.11
N LEU A 390 3.34 -40.84 -14.86
CA LEU A 390 3.21 -39.46 -14.35
C LEU A 390 4.07 -38.46 -15.13
N LYS A 391 5.20 -38.90 -15.66
CA LYS A 391 6.06 -38.10 -16.56
C LYS A 391 5.53 -37.99 -17.99
N GLY A 392 4.49 -38.75 -18.35
CA GLY A 392 3.97 -38.84 -19.71
C GLY A 392 4.85 -39.62 -20.68
N GLU A 393 5.83 -40.39 -20.18
CA GLU A 393 6.76 -41.17 -21.01
C GLU A 393 6.15 -42.51 -21.42
N TRP A 394 5.27 -43.09 -20.60
CA TRP A 394 4.61 -44.38 -20.85
C TRP A 394 3.09 -44.23 -20.99
N GLU A 395 2.48 -44.96 -21.93
CA GLU A 395 1.03 -45.01 -22.12
C GLU A 395 0.39 -46.21 -21.39
N THR A 396 -0.77 -45.99 -20.78
CA THR A 396 -1.57 -47.06 -20.15
C THR A 396 -2.43 -47.78 -21.19
N ARG A 397 -2.19 -49.08 -21.38
CA ARG A 397 -3.03 -49.94 -22.23
C ARG A 397 -3.88 -50.95 -21.46
N ASP A 398 -3.67 -51.07 -20.15
CA ASP A 398 -4.47 -51.95 -19.30
C ASP A 398 -5.81 -51.26 -18.96
N PRO A 399 -6.97 -51.83 -19.34
CA PRO A 399 -8.27 -51.23 -19.10
C PRO A 399 -8.59 -51.00 -17.61
N LYS A 400 -7.93 -51.70 -16.68
CA LYS A 400 -8.08 -51.47 -15.24
C LYS A 400 -7.33 -50.23 -14.74
N LEU A 401 -6.31 -49.79 -15.47
CA LEU A 401 -5.45 -48.67 -15.09
C LEU A 401 -5.82 -47.37 -15.83
N ILE A 402 -6.65 -47.42 -16.88
CA ILE A 402 -7.05 -46.23 -17.67
C ILE A 402 -7.78 -45.15 -16.83
N ASN A 403 -8.47 -45.57 -15.77
CA ASN A 403 -9.22 -44.64 -14.91
C ASN A 403 -8.34 -43.86 -13.92
N TYR A 404 -7.07 -44.26 -13.78
CA TYR A 404 -6.05 -43.60 -12.96
C TYR A 404 -5.25 -42.63 -13.83
#